data_AF-A0A7W7PYJ9-F1
#
_entry.id   AF-A0A7W7PYJ9-F1
#
_cell.length_a   1.000
_cell.length_b   1.000
_cell.length_c   1.000
_cell.angle_alpha   90.00
_cell.angle_beta   90.00
_cell.angle_gamma   90.00
#
_symmetry.space_group_name_H-M   'P 1'
#
loop_
_entity.id
_entity.type
_entity.pdbx_description
1 polymer ?
#
loop_
_entity_poly.entity_id
_entity_poly.type
_entity_poly.pdbx_seq_one_letter_code
_entity_poly.pdbx_strand_id
1 'polypeptide(L)'
;MVFVTKYRRSIMNDEVLTRCEEIMHKVYEGFGAELKESNGKANHVHLPMHHPPKVTLTSLVNSLKGVPSRRLRAEFTGRVNRSIMHGRFWSPSYFVARAAAHRSRWSRTTSRSRSGRTEPDHPWTQADSGAVPTAEARAG
;
A
#
# COMPACT_ATOMS: atom_id res chain seq x y z
N MET A 1 3.89 8.35 2.07
CA MET A 1 3.18 7.42 2.99
C MET A 1 2.54 8.21 4.10
N VAL A 2 1.53 7.67 4.80
CA VAL A 2 0.89 8.33 5.94
C VAL A 2 0.74 7.37 7.12
N PHE A 3 1.14 7.83 8.31
CA PHE A 3 0.91 7.14 9.58
C PHE A 3 0.05 7.98 10.51
N VAL A 4 -0.83 7.31 11.24
CA VAL A 4 -1.81 7.95 12.13
C VAL A 4 -1.62 7.39 13.53
N THR A 5 -1.69 8.25 14.54
CA THR A 5 -1.62 7.83 15.94
C THR A 5 -2.78 6.93 16.30
N LYS A 6 -2.58 6.05 17.28
CA LYS A 6 -3.64 5.17 17.76
C LYS A 6 -4.80 6.01 18.31
N TYR A 7 -6.02 5.65 17.93
CA TYR A 7 -7.26 6.40 18.23
C TYR A 7 -7.25 7.87 17.74
N ARG A 8 -6.38 8.21 16.77
CA ARG A 8 -6.20 9.58 16.25
C ARG A 8 -5.95 10.63 17.33
N ARG A 9 -5.33 10.24 18.45
CA ARG A 9 -5.02 11.16 19.56
C ARG A 9 -4.04 12.23 19.12
N SER A 10 -4.31 13.47 19.53
CA SER A 10 -3.49 14.66 19.26
C SER A 10 -2.28 14.76 20.20
N ILE A 11 -1.40 13.77 20.16
CA ILE A 11 -0.24 13.68 21.06
C ILE A 11 1.03 14.33 20.49
N MET A 12 1.08 14.55 19.17
CA MET A 12 2.24 15.08 18.47
C MET A 12 2.22 16.62 18.49
N ASN A 13 2.74 17.22 19.56
CA ASN A 13 3.10 18.64 19.57
C ASN A 13 4.40 18.86 18.79
N ASP A 14 4.79 20.10 18.61
CA ASP A 14 5.96 20.47 17.80
C ASP A 14 7.23 19.74 18.24
N GLU A 15 7.51 19.66 19.54
CA GLU A 15 8.67 18.94 20.08
C GLU A 15 8.64 17.43 19.74
N VAL A 16 7.50 16.77 19.93
CA VAL A 16 7.34 15.35 19.59
C VAL A 16 7.42 15.13 18.08
N LEU A 17 6.92 16.07 17.28
CA LEU A 17 7.00 16.04 15.82
C LEU A 17 8.45 16.15 15.36
N THR A 18 9.17 17.19 15.76
CA THR A 18 10.58 17.39 15.42
C THR A 18 11.39 16.14 15.78
N ARG A 19 11.18 15.60 16.98
CA ARG A 19 11.89 14.39 17.40
C ARG A 19 11.50 13.15 16.60
N CYS A 20 10.22 13.00 16.27
CA CYS A 20 9.73 11.91 15.42
C CYS A 20 10.40 11.96 14.03
N GLU A 21 10.48 13.15 13.43
CA GLU A 21 11.10 13.38 12.13
C GLU A 21 12.59 13.05 12.14
N GLU A 22 13.34 13.52 13.14
CA GLU A 22 14.76 13.15 13.32
C GLU A 22 14.97 11.63 13.38
N ILE A 23 14.10 10.92 14.12
CA ILE A 23 14.18 9.48 14.23
C ILE A 23 13.86 8.81 12.89
N MET A 24 12.84 9.31 12.18
CA MET A 24 12.46 8.78 10.88
C MET A 24 13.54 9.01 9.83
N HIS A 25 14.18 10.18 9.80
CA HIS A 25 15.34 10.45 8.95
C HIS A 25 16.44 9.40 9.14
N LYS A 26 16.82 9.09 10.39
CA LYS A 26 17.82 8.05 10.68
C LYS A 26 17.39 6.66 10.23
N VAL A 27 16.10 6.35 10.28
CA VAL A 27 15.59 5.08 9.75
C VAL A 27 15.72 5.07 8.23
N TYR A 28 15.34 6.15 7.54
CA TYR A 28 15.47 6.26 6.09
C TYR A 28 16.92 6.07 5.61
N GLU A 29 17.87 6.73 6.26
CA GLU A 29 19.31 6.58 5.99
C GLU A 29 19.77 5.13 6.10
N GLY A 30 19.35 4.42 7.15
CA GLY A 30 19.68 3.00 7.34
C GLY A 30 19.13 2.05 6.25
N PHE A 31 18.12 2.48 5.50
CA PHE A 31 17.57 1.74 4.35
C PHE A 31 18.10 2.25 3.00
N GLY A 32 19.02 3.22 2.98
CA GLY A 32 19.50 3.85 1.75
C GLY A 32 18.40 4.58 0.99
N ALA A 33 17.42 5.12 1.71
CA ALA A 33 16.29 5.87 1.15
C ALA A 33 16.35 7.32 1.63
N GLU A 34 15.77 8.22 0.83
CA GLU A 34 15.76 9.65 1.13
C GLU A 34 14.35 10.09 1.55
N LEU A 35 14.28 10.71 2.74
CA LEU A 35 13.10 11.43 3.22
C LEU A 35 13.21 12.87 2.73
N LYS A 36 12.26 13.33 1.92
CA LYS A 36 12.31 14.67 1.33
C LYS A 36 11.99 15.75 2.35
N GLU A 37 10.72 15.76 2.78
CA GLU A 37 10.19 16.73 3.73
C GLU A 37 8.98 16.06 4.36
N SER A 38 9.08 15.73 5.65
CA SER A 38 7.95 15.21 6.40
C SER A 38 7.05 16.38 6.80
N ASN A 39 5.74 16.13 6.79
CA ASN A 39 4.79 17.06 7.35
C ASN A 39 3.95 16.35 8.41
N GLY A 40 4.06 16.83 9.64
CA GLY A 40 3.36 16.31 10.80
C GLY A 40 2.18 17.17 11.21
N LYS A 41 1.07 16.54 11.58
CA LYS A 41 -0.02 17.14 12.35
C LYS A 41 -0.17 16.40 13.67
N ALA A 42 -0.98 16.96 14.56
CA ALA A 42 -1.13 16.46 15.94
C ALA A 42 -1.43 14.95 16.06
N ASN A 43 -2.06 14.35 15.05
CA ASN A 43 -2.46 12.94 15.04
C ASN A 43 -1.96 12.12 13.84
N HIS A 44 -1.20 12.70 12.89
CA HIS A 44 -0.66 11.94 11.77
C HIS A 44 0.62 12.57 11.18
N VAL A 45 1.44 11.75 10.52
CA VAL A 45 2.66 12.19 9.84
C VAL A 45 2.62 11.73 8.39
N HIS A 46 2.92 12.65 7.46
CA HIS A 46 3.14 12.40 6.05
C HIS A 46 4.64 12.22 5.81
N LEU A 47 5.00 11.13 5.13
CA LEU A 47 6.37 10.76 4.79
C LEU A 47 6.49 10.57 3.27
N PRO A 48 6.66 11.65 2.50
CA PRO A 48 7.06 11.59 1.10
C PRO A 48 8.49 11.06 1.00
N MET A 49 8.68 9.94 0.31
CA MET A 49 9.97 9.26 0.24
C MET A 49 10.26 8.76 -1.17
N HIS A 50 11.55 8.68 -1.48
CA HIS A 50 12.07 7.93 -2.62
C HIS A 50 12.87 6.75 -2.08
N HIS A 51 12.54 5.52 -2.50
CA HIS A 51 13.29 4.33 -2.11
C HIS A 51 13.74 3.50 -3.32
N PRO A 52 14.90 2.83 -3.22
CA PRO A 52 15.30 1.84 -4.21
C PRO A 52 14.28 0.69 -4.28
N PRO A 53 14.05 0.09 -5.46
CA PRO A 53 13.16 -1.06 -5.60
C PRO A 53 13.64 -2.30 -4.85
N LYS A 54 14.92 -2.33 -4.45
CA LYS A 54 15.52 -3.40 -3.63
C LYS A 54 15.02 -3.37 -2.18
N VAL A 55 14.51 -2.24 -1.69
CA VAL A 55 14.00 -2.11 -0.33
C VAL A 55 12.58 -2.67 -0.27
N THR A 56 12.36 -3.66 0.60
CA THR A 56 11.02 -4.20 0.81
C THR A 56 10.18 -3.22 1.62
N LEU A 57 9.00 -2.86 1.10
CA LEU A 57 8.14 -1.85 1.73
C LEU A 57 7.71 -2.26 3.15
N THR A 58 7.45 -3.55 3.37
CA THR A 58 7.03 -4.07 4.69
C THR A 58 8.10 -3.89 5.76
N SER A 59 9.38 -4.16 5.45
CA SER A 59 10.48 -4.00 6.42
C SER A 59 10.70 -2.53 6.78
N LEU A 60 10.59 -1.65 5.79
CA LEU A 60 10.68 -0.21 5.97
C LEU A 60 9.53 0.31 6.84
N VAL A 61 8.27 -0.06 6.53
CA VAL A 61 7.09 0.32 7.33
C VAL A 61 7.25 -0.11 8.79
N ASN A 62 7.69 -1.35 9.01
CA ASN A 62 7.88 -1.88 10.37
C ASN A 62 8.91 -1.07 11.15
N SER A 63 10.01 -0.69 10.51
CA SER A 63 11.05 0.13 11.12
C SER A 63 10.58 1.56 11.39
N LEU A 64 9.90 2.19 10.42
CA LEU A 64 9.37 3.54 10.53
C LEU A 64 8.24 3.67 11.56
N LYS A 65 7.49 2.60 11.84
CA LYS A 65 6.52 2.59 12.93
C LYS A 65 7.18 2.20 14.26
N GLY A 66 7.99 1.15 14.25
CA GLY A 66 8.55 0.54 15.47
C GLY A 66 9.56 1.41 16.18
N VAL A 67 10.55 1.95 15.45
CA VAL A 67 11.66 2.71 16.04
C VAL A 67 11.17 4.02 16.68
N PRO A 68 10.38 4.88 15.99
CA PRO A 68 9.82 6.06 16.62
C PRO A 68 8.88 5.73 17.78
N SER A 69 8.02 4.70 17.64
CA SER A 69 7.12 4.28 18.72
C SER A 69 7.88 3.94 20.00
N ARG A 70 9.00 3.21 19.89
CA ARG A 70 9.83 2.85 21.05
C ARG A 70 10.53 4.07 21.65
N ARG A 71 11.17 4.90 20.82
CA ARG A 71 11.95 6.05 21.30
C ARG A 71 11.06 7.14 21.89
N LEU A 72 9.97 7.52 21.21
CA LEU A 72 9.06 8.56 21.69
C LEU A 72 8.34 8.14 22.99
N ARG A 73 8.02 6.85 23.17
CA ARG A 73 7.46 6.35 24.44
C ARG A 73 8.44 6.40 25.60
N ALA A 74 9.74 6.25 25.35
CA ALA A 74 10.77 6.37 26.37
C ALA A 74 11.04 7.84 26.71
N GLU A 75 11.27 8.68 25.69
CA GLU A 75 11.61 10.10 25.83
C GLU A 75 10.43 10.94 26.36
N PHE A 76 9.21 10.69 25.87
CA PHE A 76 8.00 11.45 26.23
C PHE A 76 7.03 10.64 27.10
N THR A 77 7.57 9.90 28.07
CA THR A 77 6.81 8.98 28.94
C THR A 77 5.55 9.65 29.54
N GLY A 78 5.67 10.87 30.05
CA GLY A 78 4.55 11.61 30.63
C GLY A 78 3.42 11.89 29.64
N ARG A 79 3.70 12.23 28.39
CA ARG A 79 2.65 12.55 27.41
C ARG A 79 2.13 11.31 26.70
N VAL A 80 3.06 10.51 26.19
CA VAL A 80 2.76 9.41 25.28
C VAL A 80 2.21 8.22 26.05
N ASN A 81 2.79 7.82 27.20
CA ASN A 81 2.30 6.66 27.93
C ASN A 81 0.98 6.95 28.66
N ARG A 82 0.73 8.20 29.08
CA ARG A 82 -0.56 8.61 29.68
C ARG A 82 -1.72 8.69 28.68
N SER A 83 -1.46 8.65 27.37
CA SER A 83 -2.51 8.82 26.35
C SER A 83 -3.40 7.58 26.09
N ILE A 84 -3.34 6.57 26.97
CA ILE A 84 -4.17 5.34 26.95
C ILE A 84 -4.18 4.67 25.57
N MET A 85 -2.99 4.47 24.98
CA MET A 85 -2.87 3.81 23.68
C MET A 85 -2.53 2.31 23.78
N HIS A 86 -2.68 1.71 24.97
CA HIS A 86 -2.38 0.28 25.25
C HIS A 86 -0.99 -0.15 24.72
N GLY A 87 0.03 0.69 24.93
CA GLY A 87 1.39 0.42 24.48
C GLY A 87 1.64 0.57 22.97
N ARG A 88 0.66 1.02 22.18
CA ARG A 88 0.78 1.17 20.72
C ARG A 88 0.71 2.64 20.31
N PHE A 89 1.82 3.20 19.84
CA PHE A 89 1.84 4.60 19.39
C PHE A 89 1.03 4.83 18.10
N TRP A 90 1.21 3.95 17.12
CA TRP A 90 0.58 4.06 15.80
C TRP A 90 -0.66 3.18 15.68
N SER A 91 -1.59 3.60 14.82
CA SER A 91 -2.60 2.72 14.26
C SER A 91 -1.93 1.57 13.48
N PRO A 92 -2.47 0.34 13.51
CA PRO A 92 -1.92 -0.78 12.73
C PRO A 92 -1.91 -0.46 11.22
N SER A 93 -2.93 0.24 10.73
CA SER A 93 -3.07 0.60 9.31
C SER A 93 -2.08 1.69 8.87
N TYR A 94 -1.74 1.71 7.59
CA TYR A 94 -0.96 2.76 6.95
C TYR A 94 -1.43 2.94 5.50
N PHE A 95 -1.14 4.10 4.92
CA PHE A 95 -1.46 4.39 3.53
C PHE A 95 -0.19 4.67 2.73
N VAL A 96 -0.09 4.06 1.56
CA VAL A 96 0.99 4.26 0.60
C VAL A 96 0.37 4.54 -0.76
N ALA A 97 0.73 5.67 -1.34
CA ALA A 97 0.44 5.99 -2.73
C ALA A 97 1.74 6.32 -3.44
N ARG A 98 1.82 5.91 -4.72
CA ARG A 98 2.89 6.32 -5.63
C ARG A 98 2.41 7.57 -6.38
N ALA A 99 3.19 8.63 -6.35
CA ALA A 99 2.96 9.77 -7.22
C ALA A 99 3.53 9.46 -8.62
N ALA A 100 2.68 9.46 -9.65
CA ALA A 100 3.15 9.40 -11.03
C ALA A 100 3.58 10.82 -11.46
N ALA A 101 4.82 10.99 -11.90
CA ALA A 101 5.24 12.21 -12.57
C ALA A 101 4.71 12.19 -14.00
N HIS A 102 3.48 12.69 -14.22
CA HIS A 102 2.92 12.78 -15.57
C HIS A 102 3.58 13.96 -16.31
N ARG A 103 4.56 13.68 -17.17
CA ARG A 103 4.96 14.60 -18.25
C ARG A 103 4.09 14.27 -19.45
N SER A 104 3.04 15.06 -19.68
CA SER A 104 2.13 14.91 -20.80
C SER A 104 2.89 15.08 -22.12
N ARG A 105 3.36 13.98 -22.73
CA ARG A 105 3.51 13.91 -24.19
C ARG A 105 2.76 12.67 -24.63
N TRP A 106 1.51 12.88 -25.03
CA TRP A 106 0.67 11.86 -25.62
C TRP A 106 1.25 11.51 -27.00
N SER A 107 2.15 10.54 -27.07
CA SER A 107 2.50 9.91 -28.35
C SER A 107 1.43 8.86 -28.63
N ARG A 108 0.46 9.25 -29.48
CA ARG A 108 -0.40 8.30 -30.19
C ARG A 108 0.47 7.48 -31.14
N THR A 109 1.02 6.38 -30.65
CA THR A 109 1.46 5.30 -31.53
C THR A 109 0.33 4.29 -31.61
N THR A 110 -0.66 4.59 -32.45
CA THR A 110 -1.58 3.55 -32.92
C THR A 110 -0.75 2.60 -33.76
N SER A 111 -0.50 1.38 -33.27
CA SER A 111 0.05 0.31 -34.11
C SER A 111 -0.97 0.00 -35.20
N ARG A 112 -0.75 0.58 -36.38
CA ARG A 112 -1.52 0.33 -37.59
C ARG A 112 -1.03 -0.98 -38.20
N SER A 113 -1.68 -2.09 -37.89
CA SER A 113 -1.57 -3.29 -38.72
C SER A 113 -2.44 -3.11 -39.98
N ARG A 114 -1.79 -3.22 -41.15
CA ARG A 114 -2.38 -3.55 -42.47
C ARG A 114 -1.53 -4.74 -42.93
N SER A 115 -2.03 -5.84 -43.49
CA SER A 115 -3.27 -6.06 -44.25
C SER A 115 -3.40 -7.55 -44.63
N GLY A 116 -4.63 -8.01 -44.93
CA GLY A 116 -4.98 -9.21 -45.73
C GLY A 116 -5.81 -10.23 -44.92
N ARG A 117 -7.14 -10.16 -44.83
CA ARG A 117 -8.20 -10.62 -45.77
C ARG A 117 -7.93 -12.08 -46.21
N THR A 118 -8.70 -13.09 -45.84
CA THR A 118 -10.14 -13.33 -46.11
C THR A 118 -10.80 -14.26 -45.06
N GLU A 119 -11.99 -13.92 -44.58
CA GLU A 119 -12.98 -14.88 -44.05
C GLU A 119 -13.59 -15.69 -45.22
N PRO A 120 -14.03 -16.92 -44.95
CA PRO A 120 -15.41 -17.24 -45.33
C PRO A 120 -16.22 -17.91 -44.20
N ASP A 121 -17.42 -17.35 -44.03
CA ASP A 121 -18.72 -17.98 -43.80
C ASP A 121 -18.85 -19.07 -42.72
N HIS A 122 -19.45 -18.65 -41.60
CA HIS A 122 -20.11 -19.51 -40.62
C HIS A 122 -21.37 -20.17 -41.21
N PRO A 123 -21.68 -21.40 -40.79
CA PRO A 123 -23.00 -21.60 -40.19
C PRO A 123 -22.96 -22.56 -38.99
N TRP A 124 -23.39 -22.05 -37.84
CA TRP A 124 -23.84 -22.89 -36.72
C TRP A 124 -25.27 -23.38 -37.02
N THR A 125 -25.41 -24.62 -37.48
CA THR A 125 -26.72 -25.30 -37.54
C THR A 125 -26.57 -26.83 -37.39
N GLN A 126 -26.93 -27.32 -36.20
CA GLN A 126 -27.77 -28.50 -35.92
C GLN A 126 -27.36 -29.91 -36.40
N ALA A 127 -27.06 -30.78 -35.42
CA ALA A 127 -27.38 -32.23 -35.35
C ALA A 127 -27.02 -32.70 -33.93
N ASP A 128 -27.72 -33.57 -33.22
CA ASP A 128 -29.07 -34.10 -33.31
C ASP A 128 -29.43 -34.69 -31.94
N SER A 129 -30.69 -34.55 -31.58
CA SER A 129 -31.37 -35.28 -30.52
C SER A 129 -31.43 -36.79 -30.85
N GLY A 130 -31.20 -37.66 -29.87
CA GLY A 130 -31.36 -39.10 -30.05
C GLY A 130 -31.31 -39.94 -28.78
N ALA A 131 -32.52 -40.27 -28.28
CA ALA A 131 -32.90 -41.47 -27.54
C ALA A 131 -32.47 -41.68 -26.06
N VAL A 132 -33.51 -41.62 -25.22
CA VAL A 132 -33.64 -42.24 -23.89
C VAL A 132 -33.67 -43.77 -24.03
N PRO A 133 -32.98 -44.56 -23.19
CA PRO A 133 -33.33 -45.93 -22.91
C PRO A 133 -34.07 -46.05 -21.57
N THR A 134 -35.25 -46.66 -21.66
CA THR A 134 -36.14 -47.12 -20.61
C THR A 134 -35.51 -48.23 -19.75
N ALA A 135 -35.89 -48.21 -18.46
CA ALA A 135 -35.94 -49.26 -17.44
C ALA A 135 -35.33 -50.66 -17.73
N GLU A 136 -34.59 -51.21 -16.76
CA GLU A 136 -35.05 -52.36 -15.99
C GLU A 136 -34.23 -52.59 -14.71
N ALA A 137 -34.95 -52.82 -13.62
CA ALA A 137 -34.45 -53.32 -12.35
C ALA A 137 -34.58 -54.84 -12.33
N ARG A 138 -33.53 -55.55 -11.92
CA ARG A 138 -33.52 -56.90 -11.30
C ARG A 138 -32.07 -57.24 -10.95
N ALA A 139 -31.75 -57.36 -9.66
CA ALA A 139 -31.79 -58.57 -8.85
C ALA A 139 -30.42 -59.28 -8.87
N GLY A 140 -29.82 -59.35 -7.68
CA GLY A 140 -28.55 -60.00 -7.37
C GLY A 140 -28.18 -59.68 -5.94
#